data_AF-A0A524CWL6-F1
#
_entry.id   AF-A0A524CWL6-F1
#
_cell.length_a   1.000
_cell.length_b   1.000
_cell.length_c   1.000
_cell.angle_alpha   90.00
_cell.angle_beta   90.00
_cell.angle_gamma   90.00
#
_symmetry.space_group_name_H-M   'P 1'
#
loop_
_entity.id
_entity.type
_entity.pdbx_description
1 polymer ?
#
loop_
_entity_poly.entity_id
_entity_poly.type
_entity_poly.pdbx_seq_one_letter_code
_entity_poly.pdbx_strand_id
1 'polypeptide(L)'
;MTEQQDEEGLGSMGRWLAVGSEVPCSVVALLLVGQILGESLGGATGRVWGALLGALLGFGLGVYGVFVTIRYFDNLERETEARATYTPSMEEITEEVYFDLDEEDESE
;
A
#
# COMPACT_ATOMS: atom_id res chain seq x y z
N MET A 1 -19.90 24.90 4.47
CA MET A 1 -19.81 23.86 3.43
C MET A 1 -18.40 23.85 2.87
N THR A 2 -17.41 23.47 3.68
CA THR A 2 -15.98 23.34 3.29
C THR A 2 -15.24 22.67 4.46
N GLU A 3 -15.38 21.35 4.65
CA GLU A 3 -14.56 20.63 5.66
C GLU A 3 -14.39 19.13 5.36
N GLN A 4 -14.52 18.71 4.09
CA GLN A 4 -14.37 17.28 3.70
C GLN A 4 -13.33 17.05 2.58
N GLN A 5 -12.49 18.03 2.24
CA GLN A 5 -11.51 17.90 1.13
C GLN A 5 -10.05 17.65 1.57
N ASP A 6 -9.72 17.67 2.86
CA ASP A 6 -8.32 17.57 3.32
C ASP A 6 -7.85 16.15 3.70
N GLU A 7 -8.77 15.19 3.89
CA GLU A 7 -8.38 13.82 4.30
C GLU A 7 -7.90 12.92 3.14
N GLU A 8 -8.36 13.15 1.91
CA GLU A 8 -7.90 12.39 0.72
C GLU A 8 -6.45 12.74 0.32
N GLY A 9 -5.99 13.95 0.65
CA GLY A 9 -4.65 14.43 0.29
C GLY A 9 -3.52 13.80 1.10
N LEU A 10 -3.73 13.57 2.40
CA LEU A 10 -2.71 13.06 3.31
C LEU A 10 -2.52 11.54 3.21
N GLY A 11 -3.60 10.77 2.99
CA GLY A 11 -3.53 9.32 2.78
C GLY A 11 -2.80 8.94 1.49
N SER A 12 -3.03 9.71 0.43
CA SER A 12 -2.29 9.66 -0.84
C SER A 12 -0.80 9.96 -0.65
N MET A 13 -0.46 11.00 0.13
CA MET A 13 0.92 11.45 0.32
C MET A 13 1.80 10.41 1.03
N GLY A 14 1.24 9.64 1.97
CA GLY A 14 1.94 8.53 2.63
C GLY A 14 2.35 7.40 1.67
N ARG A 15 1.47 7.03 0.72
CA ARG A 15 1.75 6.01 -0.31
C ARG A 15 2.92 6.44 -1.20
N TRP A 16 2.91 7.67 -1.68
CA TRP A 16 3.99 8.21 -2.54
C TRP A 16 5.32 8.38 -1.80
N LEU A 17 5.30 8.68 -0.50
CA LEU A 17 6.51 8.83 0.30
C LEU A 17 7.19 7.48 0.58
N ALA A 18 6.40 6.45 0.93
CA ALA A 18 6.91 5.07 1.05
C ALA A 18 7.53 4.60 -0.28
N VAL A 19 6.78 4.78 -1.37
CA VAL A 19 7.20 4.46 -2.75
C VAL A 19 8.47 5.23 -3.16
N GLY A 20 8.56 6.52 -2.81
CA GLY A 20 9.69 7.37 -3.14
C GLY A 20 10.99 6.98 -2.44
N SER A 21 10.90 6.32 -1.29
CA SER A 21 12.07 5.83 -0.53
C SER A 21 12.55 4.44 -0.96
N GLU A 22 11.69 3.62 -1.56
CA GLU A 22 11.99 2.23 -1.88
C GLU A 22 12.91 2.09 -3.09
N VAL A 23 12.67 2.88 -4.14
CA VAL A 23 13.51 2.90 -5.35
C VAL A 23 14.97 3.31 -5.06
N PRO A 24 15.27 4.42 -4.37
CA PRO A 24 16.65 4.76 -4.07
C PRO A 24 17.32 3.71 -3.16
N CYS A 25 16.56 3.10 -2.25
CA CYS A 25 17.08 2.03 -1.38
C CYS A 25 17.50 0.79 -2.19
N SER A 26 16.63 0.27 -3.06
CA SER A 26 16.92 -0.91 -3.87
C SER A 26 18.08 -0.68 -4.84
N VAL A 27 18.17 0.52 -5.42
CA VAL A 27 19.27 0.93 -6.31
C VAL A 27 20.60 0.92 -5.57
N VAL A 28 20.68 1.56 -4.40
CA VAL A 28 21.92 1.63 -3.63
C VAL A 28 22.35 0.24 -3.13
N ALA A 29 21.40 -0.56 -2.66
CA ALA A 29 21.68 -1.92 -2.19
C ALA A 29 22.27 -2.78 -3.31
N LEU A 30 21.62 -2.83 -4.48
CA LEU A 30 22.10 -3.66 -5.58
C LEU A 30 23.32 -3.09 -6.30
N LEU A 31 23.53 -1.78 -6.28
CA LEU A 31 24.78 -1.17 -6.73
C LEU A 31 25.97 -1.68 -5.91
N LEU A 32 25.87 -1.68 -4.57
CA LEU A 32 26.94 -2.15 -3.69
C LEU A 32 27.19 -3.66 -3.84
N VAL A 33 26.12 -4.45 -3.90
CA VAL A 33 26.21 -5.90 -4.17
C VAL A 33 26.90 -6.15 -5.52
N GLY A 34 26.49 -5.42 -6.56
CA GLY A 34 27.07 -5.50 -7.89
C GLY A 34 28.55 -5.15 -7.90
N GLN A 35 28.98 -4.11 -7.18
CA GLN A 35 30.40 -3.76 -7.04
C GLN A 35 31.24 -4.89 -6.47
N ILE A 36 30.79 -5.48 -5.35
CA ILE A 36 31.52 -6.54 -4.65
C ILE A 36 31.63 -7.80 -5.52
N LEU A 37 30.52 -8.20 -6.14
CA LEU A 37 30.49 -9.36 -7.04
C LEU A 37 31.34 -9.12 -8.29
N GLY A 38 31.23 -7.93 -8.88
CA GLY A 38 32.00 -7.54 -10.06
C GLY A 38 33.50 -7.50 -9.79
N GLU A 39 33.91 -6.97 -8.64
CA GLU A 39 35.31 -6.96 -8.22
C GLU A 39 35.87 -8.38 -8.06
N SER A 40 35.07 -9.28 -7.50
CA SER A 40 35.45 -10.68 -7.30
C SER A 40 35.64 -11.44 -8.62
N LEU A 41 34.92 -11.06 -9.68
CA LEU A 41 34.94 -11.75 -10.98
C LEU A 41 35.94 -11.15 -11.98
N GLY A 42 36.15 -9.84 -11.95
CA GLY A 42 36.90 -9.12 -12.98
C GLY A 42 37.78 -7.99 -12.47
N GLY A 43 38.08 -7.98 -11.16
CA GLY A 43 38.91 -6.96 -10.53
C GLY A 43 38.36 -5.55 -10.71
N ALA A 44 39.23 -4.57 -10.95
CA ALA A 44 38.84 -3.15 -11.04
C ALA A 44 37.81 -2.87 -12.16
N THR A 45 37.95 -3.51 -13.32
CA THR A 45 37.01 -3.36 -14.44
C THR A 45 35.68 -4.05 -14.13
N GLY A 46 35.73 -5.24 -13.52
CA GLY A 46 34.54 -5.96 -13.07
C GLY A 46 33.72 -5.17 -12.04
N ARG A 47 34.36 -4.42 -11.14
CA ARG A 47 33.67 -3.55 -10.16
C ARG A 47 32.74 -2.53 -10.84
N VAL A 48 33.19 -1.89 -11.92
CA VAL A 48 32.41 -0.87 -12.65
C VAL A 48 31.23 -1.51 -13.38
N TRP A 49 31.46 -2.62 -14.09
CA TRP A 49 30.38 -3.34 -14.77
C TRP A 49 29.37 -3.93 -13.79
N GLY A 50 29.85 -4.46 -12.67
CA GLY A 50 29.02 -4.94 -11.57
C GLY A 50 28.18 -3.83 -10.96
N ALA A 51 28.75 -2.64 -10.70
CA ALA A 51 28.00 -1.46 -10.24
C ALA A 51 26.88 -1.08 -11.20
N LEU A 52 27.18 -1.02 -12.51
CA LEU A 52 26.20 -0.65 -13.54
C LEU A 52 25.06 -1.65 -13.62
N LEU A 53 25.37 -2.96 -13.67
CA LEU A 53 24.36 -4.01 -13.66
C LEU A 53 23.53 -4.00 -12.38
N GLY A 54 24.20 -3.84 -11.22
CA GLY A 54 23.56 -3.76 -9.92
C GLY A 54 22.59 -2.58 -9.82
N ALA A 55 23.00 -1.39 -10.25
CA ALA A 55 22.14 -0.20 -10.26
C ALA A 55 20.92 -0.39 -11.19
N LEU A 56 21.11 -1.00 -12.36
CA LEU A 56 20.05 -1.20 -13.34
C LEU A 56 19.03 -2.25 -12.86
N LEU A 57 19.50 -3.33 -12.25
CA LEU A 57 18.65 -4.32 -11.58
C LEU A 57 17.94 -3.72 -10.35
N GLY A 58 18.65 -2.92 -9.55
CA GLY A 58 18.09 -2.22 -8.40
C GLY A 58 16.99 -1.24 -8.76
N PHE A 59 17.15 -0.52 -9.88
CA PHE A 59 16.11 0.35 -10.41
C PHE A 59 14.90 -0.46 -10.88
N GLY A 60 15.12 -1.53 -11.66
CA GLY A 60 14.05 -2.40 -12.14
C GLY A 60 13.26 -3.05 -11.01
N LEU A 61 13.95 -3.60 -10.00
CA LEU A 61 13.33 -4.18 -8.81
C LEU A 61 12.61 -3.13 -7.95
N GLY A 62 13.18 -1.92 -7.81
CA GLY A 62 12.54 -0.83 -7.08
C GLY A 62 11.22 -0.42 -7.71
N VAL A 63 11.23 -0.16 -9.03
CA VAL A 63 10.01 0.20 -9.78
C VAL A 63 8.99 -0.94 -9.76
N TYR A 64 9.44 -2.19 -9.90
CA TYR A 64 8.56 -3.34 -9.82
C TYR A 64 7.94 -3.51 -8.43
N GLY A 65 8.73 -3.35 -7.36
CA GLY A 65 8.26 -3.38 -5.97
C GLY A 65 7.19 -2.31 -5.74
N VAL A 66 7.46 -1.07 -6.14
CA VAL A 66 6.49 0.03 -6.11
C VAL A 66 5.20 -0.32 -6.84
N PHE A 67 5.29 -0.86 -8.05
CA PHE A 67 4.11 -1.25 -8.83
C PHE A 67 3.27 -2.31 -8.11
N VAL A 68 3.92 -3.31 -7.51
CA VAL A 68 3.23 -4.36 -6.74
C VAL A 68 2.59 -3.78 -5.48
N THR A 69 3.31 -2.91 -4.76
CA THR A 69 2.82 -2.25 -3.55
C THR A 69 1.60 -1.38 -3.82
N ILE A 70 1.61 -0.57 -4.88
CA ILE A 70 0.45 0.23 -5.31
C ILE A 70 -0.74 -0.68 -5.61
N ARG A 71 -0.52 -1.74 -6.41
CA ARG A 71 -1.58 -2.69 -6.75
C ARG A 71 -2.15 -3.40 -5.52
N TYR A 72 -1.30 -3.72 -4.54
CA TYR A 72 -1.72 -4.32 -3.29
C TYR A 72 -2.61 -3.37 -2.48
N PHE A 73 -2.21 -2.10 -2.34
CA PHE A 73 -3.03 -1.09 -1.66
C PHE A 73 -4.35 -0.84 -2.37
N ASP A 74 -4.36 -0.76 -3.70
CA ASP A 74 -5.60 -0.59 -4.48
C ASP A 74 -6.58 -1.75 -4.27
N ASN A 75 -6.06 -2.97 -4.09
CA ASN A 75 -6.90 -4.12 -3.78
C ASN A 75 -7.45 -4.06 -2.36
N LEU A 76 -6.63 -3.64 -1.39
CA LEU A 76 -7.05 -3.50 0.01
C LEU A 76 -8.13 -2.42 0.17
N GLU A 77 -8.00 -1.31 -0.55
CA GLU A 77 -8.95 -0.20 -0.55
C GLU A 77 -10.31 -0.65 -1.09
N ARG A 78 -10.33 -1.41 -2.20
CA ARG A 78 -11.57 -2.01 -2.74
C ARG A 78 -12.25 -2.97 -1.76
N GLU A 79 -11.48 -3.81 -1.07
CA GLU A 79 -12.04 -4.73 -0.07
C GLU A 79 -12.58 -3.98 1.15
N THR A 80 -11.94 -2.87 1.54
CA THR A 80 -12.37 -2.05 2.68
C THR A 80 -13.62 -1.25 2.34
N GLU A 81 -13.72 -0.70 1.13
CA GLU A 81 -14.92 -0.02 0.64
C GLU A 81 -16.11 -0.99 0.53
N ALA A 82 -15.87 -2.22 0.06
CA ALA A 82 -16.89 -3.28 0.07
C ALA A 82 -17.31 -3.70 1.49
N ARG A 83 -16.47 -3.45 2.49
CA ARG A 83 -16.72 -3.74 3.90
C ARG A 83 -17.13 -2.54 4.73
N ALA A 84 -17.35 -1.36 4.11
CA ALA A 84 -17.65 -0.12 4.79
C ALA A 84 -18.66 -0.39 5.92
N THR A 85 -18.15 -0.30 7.15
CA THR A 85 -18.90 -0.55 8.37
C THR A 85 -20.14 0.31 8.30
N TYR A 86 -21.30 -0.35 8.38
CA TYR A 86 -22.57 0.34 8.42
C TYR A 86 -22.55 1.36 9.56
N THR A 87 -22.45 2.65 9.20
CA THR A 87 -22.64 3.75 10.12
C THR A 87 -24.04 4.27 9.86
N PRO A 88 -25.02 3.89 10.71
CA PRO A 88 -26.39 4.34 10.53
C PRO A 88 -26.44 5.87 10.57
N SER A 89 -27.35 6.42 9.79
CA SER A 89 -27.58 7.86 9.81
C SER A 89 -28.14 8.30 11.17
N MET A 90 -27.99 9.57 11.54
CA MET A 90 -28.47 10.04 12.84
C MET A 90 -30.00 9.90 12.98
N GLU A 91 -30.72 9.98 11.87
CA GLU A 91 -32.16 9.77 11.80
C GLU A 91 -32.54 8.32 12.13
N GLU A 92 -31.81 7.37 11.57
CA GLU A 92 -31.97 5.94 11.82
C GLU A 92 -31.62 5.52 13.26
N ILE A 93 -30.62 6.17 13.87
CA ILE A 93 -30.27 5.94 15.28
C ILE A 93 -31.42 6.40 16.21
N THR A 94 -32.14 7.44 15.82
CA THR A 94 -33.24 8.02 16.61
C THR A 94 -34.60 7.43 16.30
N GLU A 95 -34.70 6.54 15.31
CA GLU A 95 -35.93 5.86 14.98
C GLU A 95 -36.29 4.89 16.11
N GLU A 96 -37.53 4.98 16.61
CA GLU A 96 -38.03 4.06 17.63
C GLU A 96 -38.22 2.68 17.01
N VAL A 97 -37.34 1.73 17.34
CA VAL A 97 -37.43 0.35 16.85
C VAL A 97 -38.68 -0.31 17.44
N TYR A 98 -39.71 -0.51 16.60
CA TYR A 98 -40.89 -1.29 16.96
C TYR A 98 -40.56 -2.78 16.81
N PHE A 99 -40.36 -3.47 17.94
CA PHE A 99 -40.28 -4.92 17.94
C PHE A 99 -41.70 -5.48 17.91
N ASP A 100 -42.14 -5.98 16.75
CA ASP A 100 -43.34 -6.82 16.67
C ASP A 100 -43.05 -8.12 17.43
N LEU A 101 -43.40 -8.13 18.71
CA LEU A 101 -43.52 -9.32 19.54
C LEU A 101 -44.95 -9.84 19.40
N ASP A 102 -45.34 -10.23 18.19
CA ASP A 102 -46.59 -10.96 17.99
C ASP A 102 -46.42 -12.39 18.52
N GLU A 103 -46.96 -12.61 19.73
CA GLU A 103 -47.80 -13.76 20.08
C GLU A 103 -47.27 -15.17 19.73
N GLU A 104 -46.07 -15.55 20.16
CA GLU A 104 -45.67 -16.97 20.28
C GLU A 104 -45.28 -17.28 21.73
N ASP A 105 -46.28 -17.39 22.63
CA ASP A 105 -46.19 -18.16 23.90
C ASP A 105 -47.54 -18.19 24.66
N GLU A 106 -48.66 -18.42 23.95
CA GLU A 106 -49.91 -18.90 24.58
C GLU A 106 -50.31 -20.27 24.02
N SER A 107 -49.40 -21.24 24.09
CA SER A 107 -49.77 -22.65 23.99
C SER A 107 -48.86 -23.52 24.85
N GLU A 108 -49.23 -23.70 26.13
CA GLU A 108 -49.36 -24.99 26.84
C GLU A 108 -49.78 -24.81 28.31
#